data_AF-A0A969JJB5-F1
#
_entry.id   AF-A0A969JJB5-F1
#
_cell.length_a   1.000
_cell.length_b   1.000
_cell.length_c   1.000
_cell.angle_alpha   90.00
_cell.angle_beta   90.00
_cell.angle_gamma   90.00
#
_symmetry.space_group_name_H-M   'P 1'
#
loop_
_entity.id
_entity.type
_entity.pdbx_description
1 polymer ?
#
loop_
_entity_poly.entity_id
_entity_poly.type
_entity_poly.pdbx_seq_one_letter_code
_entity_poly.pdbx_strand_id
1 'polypeptide(L)' 'MVVNLSLFLGLLGGYLLVMPAITYFYLQKRWYVASSFERGFMYFLVFFFFPSLLLLSPFLNFRPRPRQL' A
#
# COMPACT_ATOMS: atom_id res chain seq x y z
N MET A 1 -27.64 4.96 -13.54
CA MET A 1 -26.68 4.07 -14.22
C MET A 1 -25.28 4.67 -14.30
N VAL A 2 -25.09 5.86 -14.92
CA VAL A 2 -23.76 6.49 -15.06
C VAL A 2 -23.10 6.85 -13.73
N VAL A 3 -23.83 7.43 -12.78
CA VAL A 3 -23.28 7.81 -11.46
C VAL A 3 -22.75 6.59 -10.69
N ASN A 4 -23.51 5.49 -10.67
CA ASN A 4 -23.07 4.25 -10.03
C ASN A 4 -21.82 3.67 -10.68
N LEU A 5 -21.73 3.72 -12.02
CA LEU A 5 -20.56 3.21 -12.75
C LEU A 5 -19.30 4.02 -12.39
N SER A 6 -19.39 5.35 -12.42
CA SER A 6 -18.27 6.21 -12.05
C SER A 6 -17.85 6.01 -10.59
N LEU A 7 -18.82 5.84 -9.69
CA LEU A 7 -18.55 5.55 -8.28
C LEU A 7 -17.79 4.22 -8.12
N PHE A 8 -18.26 3.14 -8.75
CA PHE A 8 -17.59 1.85 -8.66
C PHE A 8 -16.21 1.85 -9.28
N LEU A 9 -16.02 2.51 -10.42
CA LEU A 9 -14.70 2.67 -11.04
C LEU A 9 -13.76 3.48 -10.14
N GLY A 10 -14.26 4.55 -9.52
CA GLY A 10 -13.49 5.35 -8.57
C GLY A 10 -13.06 4.55 -7.34
N LEU A 11 -14.00 3.80 -6.73
CA LEU A 11 -13.71 2.93 -5.59
C LEU A 11 -12.72 1.83 -5.96
N LEU A 12 -12.92 1.18 -7.11
CA LEU A 12 -12.04 0.12 -7.59
C LEU A 12 -10.63 0.64 -7.88
N GLY A 13 -10.51 1.75 -8.60
CA GLY A 13 -9.21 2.39 -8.87
C GLY A 13 -8.52 2.87 -7.59
N GLY A 14 -9.29 3.44 -6.66
CA GLY A 14 -8.81 3.81 -5.34
C GLY A 14 -8.25 2.60 -4.56
N TYR A 15 -8.99 1.49 -4.55
CA TYR A 15 -8.61 0.27 -3.83
C TYR A 15 -7.45 -0.49 -4.50
N LEU A 16 -7.39 -0.54 -5.83
CA LEU A 16 -6.38 -1.31 -6.56
C LEU A 16 -5.06 -0.57 -6.77
N LEU A 17 -5.06 0.77 -6.83
CA LEU A 17 -3.88 1.56 -7.18
C LEU A 17 -3.48 2.55 -6.07
N VAL A 18 -4.44 3.35 -5.58
CA VAL A 18 -4.12 4.47 -4.66
C VAL A 18 -3.80 3.94 -3.25
N MET A 19 -4.68 3.13 -2.67
CA MET A 19 -4.51 2.56 -1.34
C MET A 19 -3.26 1.67 -1.17
N PRO A 20 -2.92 0.76 -2.10
CA PRO A 20 -1.69 -0.03 -1.98
C PRO A 20 -0.43 0.84 -2.13
N ALA A 21 -0.43 1.87 -2.98
CA ALA A 21 0.70 2.79 -3.08
C ALA A 21 0.94 3.56 -1.77
N ILE A 22 -0.13 4.07 -1.15
CA ILE A 22 -0.08 4.72 0.17
C ILE A 22 0.44 3.74 1.23
N THR A 23 -0.08 2.51 1.22
CA THR A 23 0.30 1.46 2.17
C THR A 23 1.78 1.12 2.03
N TYR A 24 2.29 0.89 0.81
CA TYR A 24 3.70 0.64 0.57
C TYR A 24 4.61 1.76 1.09
N PHE A 25 4.23 3.03 0.84
CA PHE A 25 4.99 4.17 1.34
C PHE A 25 4.99 4.28 2.86
N TYR A 26 3.84 4.04 3.49
CA TYR A 26 3.70 4.03 4.94
C TYR A 26 4.55 2.92 5.58
N LEU A 27 4.47 1.70 5.03
CA LEU A 27 5.30 0.57 5.45
C LEU A 27 6.78 0.90 5.31
N GLN A 28 7.23 1.35 4.14
CA GLN A 28 8.63 1.68 3.88
C GLN A 28 9.18 2.71 4.89
N LYS A 29 8.40 3.76 5.20
CA LYS A 29 8.84 4.84 6.09
C LYS A 29 8.98 4.41 7.55
N ARG A 30 8.08 3.58 8.05
CA ARG A 30 7.97 3.31 9.49
C ARG A 30 8.30 1.87 9.90
N TRP A 31 8.67 1.01 8.95
CA TRP A 31 8.92 -0.40 9.21
C TRP A 31 9.93 -0.68 10.33
N TYR A 32 10.91 0.18 10.57
CA TYR A 32 11.93 -0.07 11.61
C TYR A 32 11.67 0.66 12.94
N VAL A 33 10.67 1.55 12.99
CA VAL A 33 10.41 2.44 14.12
C VAL A 33 8.98 2.34 14.68
N ALA A 34 8.12 1.53 14.06
CA ALA A 34 6.72 1.38 14.47
C ALA A 34 6.58 0.72 15.85
N SER A 35 5.63 1.21 16.65
CA SER A 35 5.23 0.60 17.94
C SER A 35 4.49 -0.72 17.73
N SER A 36 4.28 -1.52 18.80
CA SER A 36 3.59 -2.81 18.70
C SER A 36 2.15 -2.68 18.18
N PHE A 37 1.42 -1.67 18.64
CA PHE A 37 0.06 -1.41 18.15
C PHE A 37 0.06 -0.95 16.69
N GLU A 38 0.98 -0.03 16.35
CA GLU A 38 1.15 0.43 14.97
C GLU A 38 1.49 -0.72 14.03
N ARG A 39 2.37 -1.64 14.45
CA ARG A 39 2.72 -2.83 13.68
C ARG A 39 1.50 -3.72 13.42
N GLY A 40 0.65 -3.93 14.42
CA GLY A 40 -0.59 -4.68 14.26
C GLY A 40 -1.49 -4.06 13.20
N PHE A 41 -1.64 -2.73 13.22
CA PHE A 41 -2.39 -2.00 12.21
C PHE A 41 -1.73 -2.08 10.81
N MET A 42 -0.40 -2.00 10.72
CA MET A 42 0.34 -2.18 9.47
C MET A 42 0.04 -3.55 8.84
N TYR A 43 0.01 -4.63 9.63
CA TYR A 43 -0.36 -5.96 9.13
C TYR A 43 -1.81 -6.00 8.67
N PHE A 44 -2.73 -5.41 9.44
CA PHE A 44 -4.13 -5.30 9.01
C PHE A 44 -4.24 -4.64 7.63
N LEU A 45 -3.55 -3.52 7.38
CA LEU A 45 -3.54 -2.86 6.07
C LEU A 45 -3.01 -3.77 4.96
N VAL A 46 -1.94 -4.53 5.23
CA VAL A 46 -1.39 -5.49 4.25
C VAL A 46 -2.40 -6.56 3.89
N PHE A 47 -3.11 -7.14 4.85
CA PHE A 47 -4.12 -8.16 4.59
C PHE A 47 -5.37 -7.57 3.92
N PHE A 48 -5.81 -6.39 4.36
CA PHE A 48 -6.98 -5.71 3.82
C PHE A 48 -6.79 -5.28 2.36
N PHE A 49 -5.56 -4.90 1.96
CA PHE A 49 -5.20 -4.50 0.59
C PHE A 49 -4.34 -5.54 -0.15
N PHE A 50 -4.27 -6.78 0.34
CA PHE A 50 -3.40 -7.82 -0.21
C PHE A 50 -3.49 -8.02 -1.73
N PRO A 51 -4.68 -8.18 -2.35
CA PRO A 51 -4.78 -8.37 -3.79
C PRO A 51 -4.24 -7.17 -4.58
N SER A 52 -4.44 -5.96 -4.06
CA SER A 52 -3.97 -4.72 -4.66
C SER A 52 -2.46 -4.52 -4.50
N LEU A 53 -1.88 -4.91 -3.36
CA LEU A 53 -0.43 -4.86 -3.13
C LEU A 53 0.29 -5.80 -4.08
N LEU A 54 -0.23 -7.02 -4.29
CA LEU A 54 0.35 -7.99 -5.23
C LEU A 54 0.46 -7.42 -6.65
N LEU A 55 -0.54 -6.65 -7.10
CA LEU A 55 -0.55 -5.99 -8.41
C LEU A 55 0.63 -5.02 -8.60
N LEU A 56 0.93 -4.20 -7.58
CA LEU A 56 2.02 -3.21 -7.65
C LEU A 56 3.39 -3.79 -7.29
N SER A 57 3.43 -4.96 -6.66
CA SER A 57 4.66 -5.60 -6.17
C SER A 57 5.79 -5.76 -7.20
N PRO A 58 5.54 -6.06 -8.50
CA PRO A 58 6.63 -6.22 -9.47
C PRO A 58 7.31 -4.91 -9.86
N PHE A 59 6.66 -3.76 -9.62
CA PHE A 59 7.12 -2.45 -10.07
C PHE A 59 7.89 -1.68 -8.99
N LEU A 60 7.77 -2.07 -7.72
CA LEU A 60 8.31 -1.34 -6.58
C LEU A 60 9.57 -2.03 -6.06
N ASN A 61 10.68 -1.29 -5.97
CA ASN A 61 11.92 -1.79 -5.40
C ASN A 61 12.35 -0.92 -4.20
N PHE A 62 12.19 -1.45 -2.99
CA PHE A 62 12.56 -0.77 -1.74
C PHE A 62 13.93 -1.19 -1.20
N ARG A 63 14.83 -1.66 -2.09
CA ARG A 63 16.20 -1.97 -1.71
C ARG A 63 16.88 -0.71 -1.12
N PRO A 64 17.55 -0.83 0.04
CA PRO A 64 18.35 0.26 0.58
C PRO A 64 19.38 0.73 -0.44
N ARG A 65 19.54 2.06 -0.56
CA ARG A 65 20.58 2.64 -1.40
C ARG A 65 21.96 2.28 -0.83
N PRO A 66 22.97 2.09 -1.70
CA PRO A 66 24.33 1.82 -1.24
C PRO A 66 24.80 2.98 -0.34
N ARG A 67 25.49 2.65 0.74
CA ARG A 67 26.09 3.65 1.61
C ARG A 67 27.28 4.26 0.88
N GLN A 68 27.35 5.58 0.83
CA GLN A 68 28.56 6.27 0.39
C GLN A 68 29.59 6.12 1.53
N LEU A 69 30.78 5.63 1.17
CA LEU A 69 31.93 5.53 2.05
C LEU A 69 32.72 6.84 2.01
#